data_AF-A0A2B2BFD7-F1
#
_entry.id   AF-A0A2B2BFD7-F1
#
_cell.length_a   1.000
_cell.length_b   1.000
_cell.length_c   1.000
_cell.angle_alpha   90.00
_cell.angle_beta   90.00
_cell.angle_gamma   90.00
#
_symmetry.space_group_name_H-M   'P 1'
#
loop_
_entity.id
_entity.type
_entity.pdbx_description
1 polymer ?
#
loop_
_entity_poly.entity_id
_entity_poly.type
_entity_poly.pdbx_seq_one_letter_code
_entity_poly.pdbx_strand_id
1 'polypeptide(L)' 'MIDKRIATLDDAVADIFDGATVMVGGFGPAGQPSELL' A
#
# COMPACT_ATOMS: atom_id res chain seq x y z
N MET A 1 -17.63 -11.91 -8.59
CA MET A 1 -16.56 -10.93 -8.29
C MET A 1 -16.25 -11.05 -6.81
N ILE A 2 -14.96 -11.10 -6.42
CA ILE A 2 -14.55 -11.26 -5.01
C ILE A 2 -14.38 -9.89 -4.35
N ASP A 3 -14.73 -9.78 -3.07
CA ASP A 3 -14.42 -8.61 -2.25
C ASP A 3 -12.93 -8.62 -1.87
N LYS A 4 -12.24 -7.50 -2.08
CA LYS A 4 -10.80 -7.33 -1.79
C LYS A 4 -10.54 -6.25 -0.74
N ARG A 5 -11.58 -5.73 -0.09
CA ARG A 5 -11.41 -4.72 0.95
C ARG A 5 -10.73 -5.35 2.17
N ILE A 6 -9.76 -4.63 2.72
CA ILE A 6 -9.06 -4.99 3.96
C ILE A 6 -9.48 -3.98 5.04
N ALA A 7 -9.60 -4.43 6.29
CA ALA A 7 -10.16 -3.62 7.37
C ALA A 7 -9.20 -2.55 7.90
N THR A 8 -7.88 -2.80 7.83
CA THR A 8 -6.84 -1.92 8.36
C THR A 8 -5.70 -1.75 7.37
N LEU A 9 -4.89 -0.70 7.56
CA LEU A 9 -3.71 -0.44 6.73
C LEU A 9 -2.62 -1.48 7.00
N ASP A 10 -2.41 -1.85 8.27
CA ASP A 10 -1.45 -2.89 8.68
C ASP A 10 -1.73 -4.23 8.00
N ASP A 11 -2.99 -4.68 7.98
CA ASP A 11 -3.38 -5.91 7.30
C ASP A 11 -3.15 -5.84 5.78
N ALA A 12 -3.22 -4.63 5.19
CA ALA A 12 -3.05 -4.43 3.75
C ALA A 12 -1.59 -4.52 3.29
N VAL A 13 -0.64 -4.42 4.22
CA VAL A 13 0.81 -4.48 3.95
C VAL A 13 1.50 -5.63 4.69
N ALA A 14 0.75 -6.50 5.37
CA ALA A 14 1.27 -7.52 6.27
C ALA A 14 2.18 -8.57 5.60
N ASP A 15 2.12 -8.72 4.28
CA ASP A 15 2.95 -9.63 3.49
C ASP A 15 4.21 -8.95 2.88
N ILE A 16 4.40 -7.64 3.11
CA ILE A 16 5.62 -6.92 2.74
C ILE A 16 6.69 -7.19 3.79
N PHE A 17 7.80 -7.79 3.35
CA PHE A 17 8.92 -8.17 4.20
C PHE A 17 10.15 -7.27 3.99
N ASP A 18 11.11 -7.35 4.92
CA ASP A 18 12.35 -6.59 4.86
C ASP A 18 13.14 -6.87 3.57
N GLY A 19 13.54 -5.81 2.88
CA GLY A 19 14.23 -5.90 1.59
C GLY A 19 13.32 -6.10 0.38
N ALA A 20 11.99 -6.08 0.55
CA ALA A 20 11.05 -6.05 -0.57
C ALA A 20 11.21 -4.76 -1.40
N THR A 21 11.10 -4.90 -2.72
CA THR A 21 11.01 -3.76 -3.63
C THR A 21 9.54 -3.44 -3.89
N VAL A 22 9.12 -2.23 -3.53
CA VAL A 22 7.74 -1.75 -3.71
C VAL A 22 7.69 -0.67 -4.78
N MET A 23 6.74 -0.79 -5.71
CA MET A 23 6.45 0.28 -6.67
C MET A 23 5.44 1.24 -6.05
N VAL A 24 5.83 2.51 -5.90
CA VAL A 24 4.98 3.58 -5.34
C VAL A 24 4.58 4.55 -6.45
N GLY A 25 3.28 4.78 -6.60
CA GLY A 25 2.74 5.76 -7.55
C GLY A 25 2.75 7.20 -7.00
N GLY A 26 2.70 8.18 -7.91
CA GLY A 26 2.55 9.60 -7.58
C GLY A 26 3.41 10.53 -8.45
N PHE A 27 3.07 11.82 -8.48
CA PHE A 27 3.89 12.91 -9.03
C PHE A 27 4.06 14.00 -7.96
N GLY A 28 5.18 13.97 -7.24
CA GLY A 28 5.30 14.72 -5.99
C GLY A 28 4.20 14.26 -5.01
N PRO A 29 3.51 15.17 -4.30
CA PRO A 29 2.44 14.77 -3.37
C PRO A 29 1.14 14.34 -4.09
N ALA A 30 0.99 14.59 -5.39
CA ALA A 30 -0.24 14.27 -6.11
C ALA A 30 -0.30 12.77 -6.43
N GLY A 31 -1.34 12.09 -5.95
CA GLY A 31 -1.57 10.66 -6.23
C GLY A 31 -0.67 9.70 -5.46
N GLN A 32 0.09 10.18 -4.46
CA GLN A 32 0.83 9.31 -3.54
C GLN A 32 -0.13 8.60 -2.57
N PRO A 33 0.16 7.37 -2.16
CA PRO A 33 -0.61 6.66 -1.13
C PRO A 33 -0.16 7.11 0.27
N SER A 34 -0.44 8.35 0.64
CA SER A 34 0.08 9.01 1.87
C SER A 34 -0.25 8.27 3.16
N GLU A 35 -1.35 7.54 3.21
CA GLU A 35 -1.79 6.80 4.37
C GLU A 35 -1.00 5.49 4.56
N LEU A 36 -0.30 5.02 3.52
CA LEU A 36 0.50 3.79 3.54
C LEU A 36 2.01 4.05 3.69
N LEU A 37 2.46 5.30 3.75
CA LEU A 37 3.88 5.71 3.79
C LEU A 37 4.19 6.55 5.04
#